data_AF-M7TSP0-F1
#
_entry.id   AF-M7TSP0-F1
#
_cell.length_a   1.000
_cell.length_b   1.000
_cell.length_c   1.000
_cell.angle_alpha   90.00
_cell.angle_beta   90.00
_cell.angle_gamma   90.00
#
_symmetry.space_group_name_H-M   'P 1'
#
loop_
_entity.id
_entity.type
_entity.pdbx_description
1 polymer ?
#
loop_
_entity_poly.entity_id
_entity_poly.type
_entity_poly.pdbx_seq_one_letter_code
_entity_poly.pdbx_strand_id
1 'polypeptide(L)'
;MGRKSLAVKFYEKFKNEDDCNGTWIVLYDFRGIKPSSKFWDNIERLIGIAGNGSLIQYSAFITENRRTALTMVQLVRHYRGKVVVFKGEQLDTESLRKRMHRTDSSGVLGRTETTNEPGHKHSHHLH
;
A
#
# COMPACT_ATOMS: atom_id res chain seq x y z
N MET A 1 -13.05 -15.58 33.82
CA MET A 1 -12.02 -15.14 32.86
C MET A 1 -12.55 -13.93 32.08
N GLY A 2 -11.84 -12.80 32.10
CA GLY A 2 -12.28 -11.57 31.42
C GLY A 2 -12.41 -11.74 29.89
N ARG A 3 -13.32 -10.98 29.28
CA ARG A 3 -13.56 -11.01 27.83
C ARG A 3 -12.31 -10.55 27.08
N LYS A 4 -11.75 -11.40 26.21
CA LYS A 4 -10.62 -11.04 25.33
C LYS A 4 -10.94 -9.77 24.52
N SER A 5 -9.95 -8.88 24.35
CA SER A 5 -10.08 -7.69 23.50
C SER A 5 -10.26 -8.07 22.03
N LEU A 6 -10.76 -7.14 21.22
CA LEU A 6 -10.92 -7.37 19.78
C LEU A 6 -9.57 -7.58 19.11
N ALA A 7 -8.54 -6.82 19.52
CA ALA A 7 -7.17 -7.01 19.04
C ALA A 7 -6.70 -8.46 19.23
N VAL A 8 -6.84 -9.03 20.43
CA VAL A 8 -6.45 -10.42 20.71
C VAL A 8 -7.25 -11.39 19.85
N LYS A 9 -8.58 -11.21 19.79
CA LYS A 9 -9.46 -12.11 19.02
C LYS A 9 -9.11 -12.12 17.53
N PHE A 10 -8.91 -10.96 16.94
CA PHE A 10 -8.56 -10.84 15.53
C PHE A 10 -7.14 -11.32 15.28
N TYR A 11 -6.19 -11.03 16.17
CA TYR A 11 -4.83 -11.54 16.04
C TYR A 11 -4.79 -13.07 16.11
N GLU A 12 -5.52 -13.70 17.04
CA GLU A 12 -5.66 -15.17 17.14
C GLU A 12 -6.31 -15.77 15.89
N LYS A 13 -7.29 -15.08 15.29
CA LYS A 13 -7.95 -15.52 14.05
C LYS A 13 -6.97 -15.70 12.89
N PHE A 14 -5.91 -14.89 12.83
CA PHE A 14 -4.91 -14.90 11.77
C PHE A 14 -3.61 -15.62 12.16
N LYS A 15 -3.65 -16.50 13.17
CA LYS A 15 -2.45 -17.22 13.66
C LYS A 15 -1.73 -18.08 12.61
N ASN A 16 -2.43 -18.50 11.56
CA ASN A 16 -1.91 -19.33 10.48
C ASN A 16 -1.54 -18.52 9.23
N GLU A 17 -1.64 -17.19 9.27
CA GLU A 17 -1.20 -16.36 8.15
C GLU A 17 0.33 -16.26 8.25
N ASP A 18 1.02 -16.83 7.26
CA ASP A 18 2.47 -16.84 7.21
C ASP A 18 3.05 -15.42 7.38
N ASP A 19 4.09 -15.33 8.22
CA ASP A 19 4.91 -14.15 8.40
C ASP A 19 5.76 -13.92 7.14
N CYS A 20 5.11 -13.54 6.04
CA CYS A 20 5.81 -13.16 4.83
C CYS A 20 6.61 -11.88 5.10
N ASN A 21 7.94 -11.98 5.02
CA ASN A 21 8.85 -10.83 5.07
C ASN A 21 8.41 -9.76 4.06
N GLY A 22 8.03 -8.59 4.57
CA GLY A 22 7.63 -7.44 3.76
C GLY A 22 7.04 -6.34 4.63
N THR A 23 7.24 -5.09 4.23
CA THR A 23 6.69 -3.95 4.94
C THR A 23 5.24 -3.71 4.50
N TRP A 24 4.33 -3.68 5.45
CA TRP A 24 2.90 -3.43 5.24
C TRP A 24 2.55 -2.05 5.78
N ILE A 25 1.90 -1.23 4.95
CA ILE A 25 1.36 0.06 5.33
C ILE A 25 -0.16 -0.02 5.26
N VAL A 26 -0.81 0.18 6.40
CA VAL A 26 -2.27 0.22 6.54
C VAL A 26 -2.70 1.67 6.72
N LEU A 27 -3.31 2.23 5.68
CA LEU A 27 -3.88 3.58 5.70
C LEU A 27 -5.37 3.51 5.98
N TYR A 28 -5.86 4.37 6.86
CA TYR A 28 -7.27 4.38 7.23
C TYR A 28 -7.84 5.77 7.46
N ASP A 29 -9.14 5.89 7.18
CA ASP A 29 -9.90 7.12 7.34
C ASP A 29 -11.29 6.81 7.89
N PHE A 30 -11.71 7.55 8.92
CA PHE A 30 -13.02 7.43 9.55
C PHE A 30 -14.05 8.44 9.01
N ARG A 31 -13.74 9.22 7.96
CA ARG A 31 -14.68 10.12 7.26
C ARG A 31 -15.48 11.05 8.17
N GLY A 32 -14.80 11.67 9.13
CA GLY A 32 -15.46 12.58 10.08
C GLY A 32 -16.25 11.87 11.19
N ILE A 33 -16.27 10.54 11.23
CA ILE A 33 -16.67 9.80 12.43
C ILE A 33 -15.46 9.79 13.36
N LYS A 34 -15.63 10.26 14.60
CA LYS A 34 -14.59 10.15 15.61
C LYS A 34 -14.52 8.69 16.08
N PRO A 35 -13.41 7.95 15.86
CA PRO A 35 -13.30 6.59 16.37
C PRO A 35 -13.37 6.60 17.90
N SER A 36 -14.03 5.60 18.47
CA SER A 36 -14.13 5.46 19.94
C SER A 36 -12.74 5.29 20.56
N SER A 37 -12.54 5.71 21.81
CA SER A 37 -11.27 5.48 22.55
C SER A 37 -10.81 4.02 22.49
N LYS A 38 -11.76 3.07 22.55
CA LYS A 38 -11.50 1.63 22.43
C LYS A 38 -10.77 1.22 21.16
N PHE A 39 -10.84 2.00 20.07
CA PHE A 39 -10.07 1.71 18.86
C PHE A 39 -8.58 1.86 19.14
N TRP A 40 -8.19 2.96 19.78
CA TRP A 40 -6.80 3.24 20.17
C TRP A 40 -6.30 2.23 21.20
N ASP A 41 -7.10 1.88 22.20
CA ASP A 41 -6.76 0.81 23.17
C ASP A 41 -6.47 -0.54 22.47
N ASN A 42 -7.22 -0.85 21.41
CA ASN A 42 -6.98 -2.07 20.63
C ASN A 42 -5.72 -1.97 19.75
N ILE A 43 -5.37 -0.79 19.25
CA ILE A 43 -4.09 -0.61 18.52
C ILE A 43 -2.92 -0.78 19.48
N GLU A 44 -2.92 -0.12 20.63
CA GLU A 44 -1.86 -0.26 21.63
C GLU A 44 -1.68 -1.72 22.05
N ARG A 45 -2.80 -2.42 22.26
CA ARG A 45 -2.77 -3.84 22.58
C ARG A 45 -2.27 -4.70 21.42
N LEU A 46 -2.62 -4.37 20.18
CA LEU A 46 -2.08 -5.05 19.00
C LEU A 46 -0.56 -4.88 18.92
N ILE A 47 -0.06 -3.65 19.10
CA ILE A 47 1.39 -3.35 19.12
C ILE A 47 2.08 -4.20 20.20
N GLY A 48 1.53 -4.23 21.42
CA GLY A 48 2.11 -5.01 22.52
C GLY A 48 2.12 -6.52 22.30
N ILE A 49 1.17 -7.08 21.54
CA ILE A 49 1.11 -8.52 21.24
C ILE A 49 1.96 -8.89 20.03
N ALA A 50 1.99 -8.04 19.00
CA ALA A 50 2.70 -8.30 17.75
C ALA A 50 4.21 -8.02 17.86
N GLY A 51 4.61 -7.01 18.63
CA GLY A 51 6.01 -6.62 18.82
C GLY A 51 6.68 -5.93 17.62
N ASN A 52 6.00 -5.82 16.47
CA ASN A 52 6.59 -5.34 15.21
C ASN A 52 5.63 -4.46 14.38
N GLY A 53 4.87 -3.58 15.05
CA GLY A 53 4.03 -2.60 14.38
C GLY A 53 4.01 -1.27 15.12
N SER A 54 3.76 -0.18 14.38
CA SER A 54 3.74 1.17 14.95
C SER A 54 2.78 2.08 14.18
N LEU A 55 2.24 3.08 14.89
CA LEU A 55 1.56 4.21 14.26
C LEU A 55 2.60 5.23 13.80
N ILE A 56 2.69 5.45 12.49
CA ILE A 56 3.57 6.48 11.90
C ILE A 56 2.83 7.81 11.75
N GLN A 57 1.50 7.78 11.68
CA GLN A 57 0.62 8.94 11.66
C GLN A 57 -0.74 8.53 12.24
N TYR A 58 -1.58 9.51 12.59
CA TYR A 58 -2.95 9.26 13.08
C TYR A 58 -3.77 8.30 12.19
N SER A 59 -3.56 8.35 10.88
CA SER A 59 -4.28 7.58 9.86
C SER A 59 -3.40 6.54 9.14
N ALA A 60 -2.22 6.22 9.68
CA ALA A 60 -1.28 5.32 9.05
C ALA A 60 -0.55 4.44 10.07
N PHE A 61 -0.61 3.13 9.85
CA PHE A 61 0.04 2.11 10.65
C PHE A 61 1.01 1.31 9.76
N ILE A 62 2.19 1.00 10.28
CA ILE A 62 3.21 0.20 9.58
C ILE A 62 3.55 -1.06 10.38
N THR A 63 3.83 -2.16 9.71
CA THR A 63 4.29 -3.41 10.33
C THR A 63 5.01 -4.29 9.31
N GLU A 64 5.93 -5.13 9.78
CA GLU A 64 6.60 -6.14 8.94
C GLU A 64 5.83 -7.47 8.89
N ASN A 65 4.74 -7.57 9.66
CA ASN A 65 4.01 -8.81 9.84
C ASN A 65 2.62 -8.74 9.19
N ARG A 66 2.39 -9.69 8.28
CA ARG A 66 1.13 -9.80 7.53
C ARG A 66 -0.07 -10.02 8.45
N ARG A 67 0.07 -10.87 9.46
CA ARG A 67 -0.95 -11.14 10.47
C ARG A 67 -1.31 -9.88 11.25
N THR A 68 -0.32 -9.05 11.61
CA THR A 68 -0.55 -7.74 12.23
C THR A 68 -1.32 -6.79 11.31
N ALA A 69 -0.94 -6.72 10.03
CA ALA A 69 -1.64 -5.90 9.03
C ALA A 69 -3.10 -6.32 8.86
N LEU A 70 -3.38 -7.62 8.74
CA LEU A 70 -4.74 -8.16 8.65
C LEU A 70 -5.58 -7.86 9.89
N THR A 71 -4.95 -7.92 11.07
CA THR A 71 -5.60 -7.58 12.33
C THR A 71 -5.99 -6.10 12.35
N MET A 72 -5.09 -5.21 11.91
CA MET A 72 -5.36 -3.78 11.82
C MET A 72 -6.51 -3.48 10.84
N VAL A 73 -6.55 -4.14 9.68
CA VAL A 73 -7.66 -4.04 8.71
C VAL A 73 -9.00 -4.41 9.35
N GLN A 74 -9.04 -5.50 10.13
CA GLN A 74 -10.27 -5.93 10.81
C GLN A 74 -10.69 -4.97 11.90
N LEU A 75 -9.74 -4.41 12.67
CA LEU A 75 -10.04 -3.37 13.65
C LEU A 75 -10.65 -2.15 12.95
N VAL A 76 -9.98 -1.57 11.94
CA VAL A 76 -10.48 -0.38 11.24
C VAL A 76 -11.90 -0.61 10.71
N ARG A 77 -12.15 -1.75 10.04
CA ARG A 77 -13.48 -2.11 9.52
C ARG A 77 -14.53 -2.27 10.62
N HIS A 78 -14.17 -2.89 11.75
CA HIS A 78 -15.08 -3.03 12.90
C HIS A 78 -15.54 -1.67 13.43
N TYR A 79 -14.65 -0.68 13.46
CA TYR A 79 -14.96 0.69 13.85
C TYR A 79 -15.47 1.56 12.68
N ARG A 80 -15.91 0.94 11.57
CA ARG A 80 -16.51 1.58 10.39
C ARG A 80 -15.59 2.51 9.60
N GLY A 81 -14.27 2.37 9.76
CA GLY A 81 -13.29 3.09 8.96
C GLY A 81 -13.13 2.50 7.56
N LYS A 82 -12.77 3.35 6.59
CA LYS A 82 -12.24 2.93 5.30
C LYS A 82 -10.76 2.59 5.47
N VAL A 83 -10.29 1.58 4.75
CA VAL A 83 -8.92 1.10 4.86
C VAL A 83 -8.37 0.72 3.48
N VAL A 84 -7.11 1.08 3.24
CA VAL A 84 -6.31 0.65 2.09
C VAL A 84 -5.01 0.08 2.64
N VAL A 85 -4.51 -0.98 2.01
CA VAL A 85 -3.29 -1.66 2.44
C VAL A 85 -2.31 -1.71 1.28
N PHE A 86 -1.06 -1.36 1.57
CA PHE A 86 0.05 -1.49 0.65
C PHE A 86 1.05 -2.51 1.22
N LYS A 87 1.61 -3.33 0.33
CA LYS A 87 2.81 -4.12 0.61
C LYS A 87 3.95 -3.48 -0.16
N GLY A 88 5.07 -3.26 0.51
CA GLY A 88 6.24 -2.64 -0.08
C GLY A 88 7.54 -3.16 0.51
N GLU A 89 8.62 -2.70 -0.10
CA GLU A 89 9.99 -2.88 0.38
C GLU A 89 10.46 -1.55 0.93
N GLN A 90 11.13 -1.57 2.08
CA GLN A 90 11.82 -0.39 2.57
C GLN A 90 13.12 -0.23 1.79
N LEU A 91 13.26 0.91 1.11
CA LEU A 91 14.46 1.26 0.36
C LEU A 91 15.20 2.37 1.11
N ASP A 92 16.51 2.25 1.21
CA ASP A 92 17.36 3.38 1.55
C ASP A 92 17.50 4.33 0.35
N THR A 93 18.06 5.52 0.60
CA THR A 93 18.21 6.57 -0.42
C THR A 93 19.05 6.10 -1.62
N GLU A 94 20.06 5.25 -1.39
CA GLU A 94 20.93 4.75 -2.46
C GLU A 94 20.20 3.75 -3.36
N SER A 95 19.49 2.81 -2.75
CA SER A 95 18.66 1.80 -3.42
C SER A 95 17.52 2.45 -4.20
N LEU A 96 16.91 3.50 -3.65
CA LEU A 96 15.88 4.29 -4.32
C LEU A 96 16.42 4.95 -5.59
N ARG A 97 17.58 5.62 -5.51
CA ARG A 97 18.24 6.23 -6.68
C ARG A 97 18.56 5.21 -7.76
N LYS A 98 19.12 4.05 -7.39
CA LYS A 98 19.42 2.95 -8.34
C LYS A 98 18.16 2.46 -9.06
N ARG A 99 17.02 2.37 -8.36
CA ARG A 99 15.75 1.90 -8.94
C ARG A 99 15.12 2.93 -9.88
N MET A 100 15.26 4.23 -9.58
CA MET A 100 14.80 5.30 -10.46
C MET A 100 15.55 5.30 -11.80
N HIS A 101 16.89 5.25 -11.78
CA HIS A 101 17.70 5.27 -13.01
C HIS A 101 17.50 4.04 -13.92
N ARG A 102 17.17 2.88 -13.35
CA ARG A 102 16.83 1.67 -14.14
C ARG A 102 15.52 1.81 -14.92
N THR A 103 14.59 2.63 -14.43
CA THR A 103 13.27 2.81 -15.05
C THR A 103 13.33 3.81 -16.22
N ASP A 104 14.23 4.79 -16.17
CA ASP A 104 14.44 5.76 -17.26
C ASP A 104 15.16 5.14 -18.48
N SER A 105 15.89 4.03 -18.27
CA SER A 105 16.70 3.38 -19.32
C SER A 105 15.92 2.41 -20.21
N SER A 106 14.68 2.05 -19.84
CA SER A 106 13.81 1.14 -20.61
C SER A 106 12.74 1.86 -21.45
N GLY A 107 12.81 3.19 -21.53
CA GLY A 107 11.76 4.05 -22.07
C GLY A 107 12.04 4.74 -23.40
N VAL A 108 12.93 4.26 -24.29
CA VAL A 108 13.00 4.77 -25.69
C VAL A 108 13.50 3.68 -26.65
N LEU A 109 12.60 2.90 -27.23
CA LEU A 109 12.84 2.20 -28.51
C LEU A 109 11.50 1.96 -29.22
N GLY A 110 10.81 3.05 -29.51
CA GLY A 110 9.79 3.12 -30.55
C GLY A 110 10.32 4.00 -31.67
N ARG A 111 11.18 3.46 -32.54
CA ARG A 111 11.51 4.11 -33.82
C ARG A 111 10.24 4.12 -34.66
N THR A 112 9.62 5.28 -34.81
CA THR A 112 8.69 5.52 -35.91
C THR A 112 9.50 5.60 -37.20
N GLU A 113 9.58 4.49 -37.92
CA GLU A 113 9.95 4.51 -39.33
C GLU A 113 8.85 5.25 -40.08
N THR A 114 9.12 6.52 -40.44
CA THR A 114 8.37 7.23 -41.47
C THR A 114 8.96 6.82 -42.81
N THR A 115 8.41 5.76 -43.39
CA THR A 115 8.67 5.42 -44.79
C THR A 115 7.95 6.41 -45.69
N ASN A 116 8.75 7.22 -46.38
CA ASN A 116 8.32 8.05 -47.52
C ASN A 116 7.74 7.15 -48.63
N GLU A 117 6.48 7.35 -48.99
CA GLU A 117 5.94 6.91 -50.29
C GLU A 117 5.98 8.08 -51.28
N PRO A 118 6.54 7.91 -52.49
CA PRO A 118 6.45 8.91 -53.55
C PRO A 118 5.30 8.62 -54.51
N GLY A 119 4.51 9.64 -54.82
CA GLY A 119 3.90 9.81 -56.14
C GLY A 119 2.38 9.70 -56.24
N HIS A 120 1.70 10.83 -56.11
CA HIS A 120 0.47 11.06 -56.87
C HIS A 120 0.54 12.39 -57.62
N LYS A 121 0.56 12.27 -58.95
CA LYS A 121 0.53 13.37 -59.92
C LYS A 121 -0.82 14.07 -59.81
N HIS A 122 -0.82 15.38 -59.60
CA HIS A 122 -1.95 16.22 -60.00
C HIS A 122 -1.48 17.26 -61.01
N SER A 123 -2.10 17.15 -62.19
CA SER A 123 -1.93 17.98 -63.36
C SER A 123 -2.34 19.43 -63.07
N HIS A 124 -1.51 20.37 -63.50
CA HIS A 124 -1.83 21.79 -63.56
C HIS A 124 -2.96 22.04 -64.56
N HIS A 125 -3.97 22.79 -64.14
CA HIS A 125 -4.75 23.67 -65.00
C HIS A 125 -5.13 24.92 -64.22
N LEU A 126 -4.63 26.07 -64.68
CA LEU A 126 -5.27 27.37 -64.52
C LEU A 126 -4.89 28.23 -65.74
N HIS A 127 -5.88 29.00 -66.17
CA HIS A 127 -5.97 29.87 -67.34
C HIS A 127 -4.71 30.67 -67.72
#